data_AF-A0A7L4TMM9-F1
#
_entry.id   AF-A0A7L4TMM9-F1
#
_cell.length_a   1.000
_cell.length_b   1.000
_cell.length_c   1.000
_cell.angle_alpha   90.00
_cell.angle_beta   90.00
_cell.angle_gamma   90.00
#
_symmetry.space_group_name_H-M   'P 1'
#
loop_
_entity.id
_entity.type
_entity.pdbx_description
1 polymer ?
#
loop_
_entity_poly.entity_id
_entity_poly.type
_entity_poly.pdbx_seq_one_letter_code
_entity_poly.pdbx_strand_id
1 'polypeptide(L)'
;MKNVVCGFVLVFILFSCKKELSEEQKVFLDFAKLENSYSGSSYFYNLDLYSSFTEEPVYYDSIFNFEKLKTELQGTTKILKNDDGYIRVDYSQVRKIQYPIKFILTENKSNSFDAKMLLFIPDGYERFSIDKSQIGEKISKKGMNITLLDFRNDAVTLAIENTSTKNDYSYTYEKRNERKEDDSNKSNVGYYGYLFTSERVTEPNSSSESRNDKNKEIQVDFDRLNISLVDTDGKTIGSEGQIIDFRHYLWYRNHDMPYQDMISSYRDLKNRYKEEDTNPDHLYNPIQIVNIRGLGKIKKINFFLRSDKGQIKTIDLGAIPNKESIKENNKEEKKYSFKYESYLNLNESIVKNDLKVNIATLDKENSYMIYASLPSKYSEDLHFSFSDMYLKTDKNDSIMISDYQDAMSRINLSVDYASNIDAIEILNEKDIYNNIVGKIEIRRPIYEEKKYDITNLPSGYTYDKKNKSLEIKFEKGYYDEYYINGFASLNSKELVPNTFTVIEFDHVLYNFKENLSHIIIQHRKEEKNISVPFKLKISKKTE
;
A
#
# COMPACT_ATOMS: atom_id res chain seq x y z
N MET A 1 -7.48 -61.53 -41.83
CA MET A 1 -6.74 -60.40 -41.25
C MET A 1 -7.66 -59.18 -41.17
N LYS A 2 -8.19 -58.88 -39.99
CA LYS A 2 -8.76 -57.58 -39.64
C LYS A 2 -8.40 -57.32 -38.18
N ASN A 3 -7.44 -56.44 -37.95
CA ASN A 3 -7.02 -56.03 -36.61
C ASN A 3 -8.07 -55.05 -36.07
N VAL A 4 -8.69 -55.42 -34.96
CA VAL A 4 -9.49 -54.50 -34.14
C VAL A 4 -8.51 -53.84 -33.17
N VAL A 5 -8.23 -52.56 -33.40
CA VAL A 5 -7.51 -51.73 -32.43
C VAL A 5 -8.57 -51.05 -31.58
N CYS A 6 -8.75 -51.56 -30.36
CA CYS A 6 -9.48 -50.88 -29.30
C CYS A 6 -8.66 -49.65 -28.85
N GLY A 7 -9.11 -48.46 -29.23
CA GLY A 7 -8.60 -47.22 -28.66
C GLY A 7 -9.17 -47.01 -27.25
N PHE A 8 -8.31 -47.15 -26.24
CA PHE A 8 -8.56 -46.60 -24.91
C PHE A 8 -8.51 -45.06 -25.02
N VAL A 9 -9.67 -44.41 -24.96
CA VAL A 9 -9.76 -42.98 -24.70
C VAL A 9 -9.50 -42.78 -23.21
N LEU A 10 -8.27 -42.40 -22.88
CA LEU A 10 -7.85 -42.02 -21.54
C LEU A 10 -8.45 -40.64 -21.25
N VAL A 11 -9.63 -40.63 -20.61
CA VAL A 11 -10.24 -39.42 -20.07
C VAL A 11 -9.34 -38.94 -18.93
N PHE A 12 -8.46 -37.97 -19.21
CA PHE A 12 -7.81 -37.16 -18.18
C PHE A 12 -8.89 -36.34 -17.48
N ILE A 13 -9.48 -36.91 -16.43
CA ILE A 13 -10.25 -36.12 -15.48
C ILE A 13 -9.23 -35.28 -14.72
N LEU A 14 -9.07 -34.01 -15.12
CA LEU A 14 -8.40 -32.98 -14.35
C LEU A 14 -9.25 -32.72 -13.09
N PHE A 15 -9.15 -33.61 -12.10
CA PHE A 15 -9.53 -33.28 -10.74
C PHE A 15 -8.55 -32.21 -10.25
N SER A 16 -8.97 -30.95 -10.32
CA SER A 16 -8.39 -29.90 -9.50
C SER A 16 -8.75 -30.22 -8.06
N CYS A 17 -7.98 -31.12 -7.42
CA CYS A 17 -7.98 -31.28 -5.98
C CYS A 17 -7.65 -29.91 -5.38
N LYS A 18 -8.65 -29.21 -4.85
CA LYS A 18 -8.39 -28.12 -3.92
C LYS A 18 -7.55 -28.74 -2.81
N LYS A 19 -6.28 -28.35 -2.70
CA LYS A 19 -5.44 -28.77 -1.57
C LYS A 19 -6.07 -28.19 -0.33
N GLU A 20 -6.59 -29.04 0.54
CA GLU A 20 -7.02 -28.60 1.86
C GLU A 20 -5.81 -28.08 2.64
N LEU A 21 -6.03 -27.04 3.44
CA LEU A 21 -5.00 -26.52 4.32
C LEU A 21 -4.62 -27.60 5.36
N SER A 22 -3.33 -27.72 5.67
CA SER A 22 -2.88 -28.53 6.82
C SER A 22 -3.42 -27.95 8.13
N GLU A 23 -3.41 -28.74 9.21
CA GLU A 23 -3.85 -28.24 10.54
C GLU A 23 -3.03 -27.03 11.00
N GLU A 24 -1.72 -27.03 10.75
CA GLU A 24 -0.86 -25.88 11.04
C GLU A 24 -1.29 -24.63 10.24
N GLN A 25 -1.53 -24.79 8.94
CA GLN A 25 -2.01 -23.70 8.07
C GLN A 25 -3.38 -23.18 8.50
N LYS A 26 -4.28 -24.05 8.97
CA LYS A 26 -5.58 -23.66 9.54
C LYS A 26 -5.38 -22.84 10.82
N VAL A 27 -4.46 -23.23 11.70
CA VAL A 27 -4.13 -22.46 12.91
C VAL A 27 -3.63 -21.07 12.54
N PHE A 28 -2.77 -20.93 11.54
CA PHE A 28 -2.32 -19.62 11.07
C PHE A 28 -3.45 -18.76 10.51
N LEU A 29 -4.35 -19.36 9.72
CA LEU A 29 -5.51 -18.64 9.17
C LEU A 29 -6.51 -18.22 10.26
N ASP A 30 -6.77 -19.10 11.22
CA ASP A 30 -7.68 -18.81 12.34
C ASP A 30 -7.08 -17.73 13.26
N PHE A 31 -5.77 -17.75 13.49
CA PHE A 31 -5.06 -16.67 14.16
C PHE A 31 -5.20 -15.35 13.41
N ALA A 32 -5.03 -15.35 12.08
CA ALA A 32 -5.17 -14.15 11.25
C ALA A 32 -6.58 -13.54 11.35
N LYS A 33 -7.63 -14.37 11.34
CA LYS A 33 -9.02 -13.95 11.54
C LYS A 33 -9.23 -13.37 12.94
N LEU A 34 -8.64 -14.00 13.95
CA LEU A 34 -8.77 -13.57 15.33
C LEU A 34 -8.09 -12.21 15.57
N GLU A 35 -6.88 -12.01 15.03
CA GLU A 35 -6.21 -10.70 15.07
C GLU A 35 -6.97 -9.64 14.27
N ASN A 36 -7.63 -10.02 13.17
CA ASN A 36 -8.50 -9.10 12.43
C ASN A 36 -9.69 -8.61 13.28
N SER A 37 -10.34 -9.52 14.00
CA SER A 37 -11.42 -9.15 14.94
C SER A 37 -10.90 -8.32 16.11
N TYR A 38 -9.73 -8.67 16.65
CA TYR A 38 -9.10 -7.94 17.76
C TYR A 38 -8.74 -6.49 17.36
N SER A 39 -8.18 -6.29 16.16
CA SER A 39 -7.71 -4.99 15.68
C SER A 39 -8.77 -4.16 14.94
N GLY A 40 -9.89 -4.76 14.55
CA GLY A 40 -10.92 -4.11 13.72
C GLY A 40 -10.49 -3.86 12.26
N SER A 41 -9.43 -4.53 11.79
CA SER A 41 -8.77 -4.25 10.51
C SER A 41 -9.52 -4.72 9.26
N SER A 42 -10.66 -5.41 9.43
CA SER A 42 -11.66 -5.66 8.38
C SER A 42 -11.18 -6.43 7.12
N TYR A 43 -9.99 -7.03 7.11
CA TYR A 43 -9.39 -7.78 5.98
C TYR A 43 -10.20 -9.01 5.52
N PHE A 44 -11.07 -9.54 6.38
CA PHE A 44 -11.89 -10.72 6.08
C PHE A 44 -13.31 -10.38 5.61
N TYR A 45 -13.50 -9.19 5.04
CA TYR A 45 -14.65 -8.92 4.14
C TYR A 45 -14.25 -9.26 2.70
N ASN A 46 -15.19 -9.83 1.94
CA ASN A 46 -14.97 -10.20 0.54
C ASN A 46 -15.61 -9.15 -0.37
N LEU A 47 -14.93 -8.02 -0.56
CA LEU A 47 -15.43 -6.87 -1.30
C LEU A 47 -15.18 -7.06 -2.80
N ASP A 48 -16.14 -6.63 -3.61
CA ASP A 48 -16.00 -6.59 -5.07
C ASP A 48 -15.91 -5.12 -5.49
N LEU A 49 -14.72 -4.55 -5.34
CA LEU A 49 -14.43 -3.15 -5.70
C LEU A 49 -13.91 -3.04 -7.13
N TYR A 50 -13.94 -1.85 -7.71
CA TYR A 50 -13.14 -1.57 -8.90
C TYR A 50 -11.68 -1.37 -8.53
N SER A 51 -10.80 -1.74 -9.46
CA SER A 51 -9.36 -1.57 -9.32
C SER A 51 -8.98 -0.08 -9.32
N SER A 52 -8.43 0.39 -8.21
CA SER A 52 -7.62 1.61 -8.14
C SER A 52 -6.18 1.25 -8.43
N PHE A 53 -5.70 1.64 -9.61
CA PHE A 53 -4.37 1.30 -10.08
C PHE A 53 -3.29 2.14 -9.40
N THR A 54 -2.15 1.51 -9.17
CA THR A 54 -0.90 2.21 -8.81
C THR A 54 0.19 1.82 -9.80
N GLU A 55 1.29 2.57 -9.79
CA GLU A 55 2.42 2.28 -10.68
C GLU A 55 3.08 0.96 -10.30
N GLU A 56 3.57 0.22 -11.31
CA GLU A 56 4.30 -1.00 -11.04
C GLU A 56 5.61 -0.68 -10.30
N PRO A 57 5.91 -1.39 -9.20
CA PRO A 57 7.15 -1.19 -8.47
C PRO A 57 8.39 -1.36 -9.35
N VAL A 58 9.25 -0.34 -9.35
CA VAL A 58 10.51 -0.37 -10.09
C VAL A 58 11.66 -0.84 -9.19
N TYR A 59 12.34 -1.90 -9.62
CA TYR A 59 13.51 -2.47 -8.95
C TYR A 59 14.74 -2.33 -9.85
N TYR A 60 15.81 -1.72 -9.32
CA TYR A 60 17.04 -1.44 -10.08
C TYR A 60 18.12 -2.50 -9.94
N ASP A 61 17.82 -3.63 -9.29
CA ASP A 61 18.77 -4.70 -8.96
C ASP A 61 19.51 -5.26 -10.20
N SER A 62 18.86 -5.35 -11.36
CA SER A 62 19.48 -5.89 -12.60
C SER A 62 20.54 -4.98 -13.23
N ILE A 63 20.50 -3.68 -12.92
CA ILE A 63 21.40 -2.68 -13.49
C ILE A 63 22.29 -2.02 -12.41
N PHE A 64 22.26 -2.56 -11.20
CA PHE A 64 23.04 -2.06 -10.08
C PHE A 64 24.55 -2.14 -10.39
N ASN A 65 25.27 -1.04 -10.17
CA ASN A 65 26.72 -0.96 -10.38
C ASN A 65 27.38 -0.22 -9.22
N PHE A 66 28.19 -0.95 -8.46
CA PHE A 66 28.86 -0.42 -7.27
C PHE A 66 29.86 0.70 -7.57
N GLU A 67 30.69 0.56 -8.60
CA GLU A 67 31.70 1.58 -8.92
C GLU A 67 31.05 2.88 -9.39
N LYS A 68 29.98 2.79 -10.18
CA LYS A 68 29.18 3.97 -10.56
C LYS A 68 28.57 4.65 -9.33
N LEU A 69 27.94 3.87 -8.45
CA LEU A 69 27.36 4.37 -7.20
C LEU A 69 28.41 5.08 -6.34
N LYS A 70 29.60 4.48 -6.21
CA LYS A 70 30.74 5.04 -5.47
C LYS A 70 31.16 6.40 -6.02
N THR A 71 31.34 6.52 -7.33
CA THR A 71 31.70 7.80 -7.97
C THR A 71 30.63 8.86 -7.77
N GLU A 72 29.34 8.50 -7.89
CA GLU A 72 28.22 9.43 -7.67
C GLU A 72 28.21 9.94 -6.21
N LEU A 73 28.29 9.03 -5.23
CA LEU A 73 28.27 9.39 -3.80
C LEU A 73 29.45 10.26 -3.39
N GLN A 74 30.66 9.97 -3.85
CA GLN A 74 31.85 10.78 -3.55
C GLN A 74 31.74 12.21 -4.11
N GLY A 75 30.97 12.42 -5.17
CA GLY A 75 30.78 13.74 -5.79
C GLY A 75 29.63 14.57 -5.23
N THR A 76 28.63 13.95 -4.58
CA THR A 76 27.36 14.63 -4.28
C THR A 76 26.88 14.53 -2.84
N THR A 77 27.45 13.67 -2.01
CA THR A 77 27.01 13.50 -0.60
C THR A 77 27.31 14.75 0.21
N LYS A 78 26.35 15.19 1.02
CA LYS A 78 26.48 16.36 1.91
C LYS A 78 26.17 15.96 3.35
N ILE A 79 26.81 16.65 4.28
CA ILE A 79 26.49 16.56 5.70
C ILE A 79 25.92 17.91 6.13
N LEU A 80 24.71 17.86 6.65
CA LEU A 80 23.96 19.01 7.11
C LEU A 80 23.83 18.94 8.62
N LYS A 81 24.13 20.03 9.33
CA LYS A 81 23.86 20.15 10.77
C LYS A 81 22.82 21.23 11.01
N ASN A 82 21.79 20.92 11.78
CA ASN A 82 20.80 21.91 12.19
C ASN A 82 21.23 22.64 13.47
N ASP A 83 20.47 23.67 13.85
CA ASP A 83 20.73 24.52 15.02
C ASP A 83 20.75 23.73 16.35
N ASP A 84 19.98 22.63 16.44
CA ASP A 84 19.92 21.73 17.61
C ASP A 84 21.07 20.71 17.64
N GLY A 85 22.01 20.78 16.69
CA GLY A 85 23.16 19.89 16.60
C GLY A 85 22.88 18.53 15.94
N TYR A 86 21.68 18.33 15.38
CA TYR A 86 21.31 17.14 14.62
C TYR A 86 22.02 17.10 13.26
N ILE A 87 22.59 15.94 12.92
CA ILE A 87 23.35 15.72 11.70
C ILE A 87 22.52 14.89 10.71
N ARG A 88 22.35 15.36 9.47
CA ARG A 88 21.72 14.65 8.36
C ARG A 88 22.74 14.41 7.26
N VAL A 89 22.74 13.19 6.71
CA VAL A 89 23.49 12.87 5.49
C VAL A 89 22.51 12.96 4.31
N ASP A 90 22.77 13.90 3.41
CA ASP A 90 21.99 14.09 2.19
C ASP A 90 22.73 13.42 1.01
N TYR A 91 22.09 12.40 0.46
CA TYR A 91 22.53 11.66 -0.73
C TYR A 91 21.44 11.65 -1.82
N SER A 92 20.50 12.61 -1.77
CA SER A 92 19.33 12.69 -2.66
C SER A 92 19.67 12.83 -4.15
N GLN A 93 20.88 13.32 -4.48
CA GLN A 93 21.34 13.48 -5.86
C GLN A 93 21.79 12.17 -6.53
N VAL A 94 21.93 11.09 -5.76
CA VAL A 94 22.30 9.76 -6.26
C VAL A 94 21.03 8.98 -6.59
N ARG A 95 21.06 8.15 -7.65
CA ARG A 95 19.93 7.25 -7.93
C ARG A 95 19.59 6.44 -6.68
N LYS A 96 18.29 6.27 -6.39
CA LYS A 96 17.81 5.60 -5.17
C LYS A 96 18.53 4.27 -4.94
N ILE A 97 19.35 4.25 -3.89
CA ILE A 97 19.93 3.03 -3.33
C ILE A 97 18.76 2.24 -2.73
N GLN A 98 18.58 0.98 -3.13
CA GLN A 98 17.48 0.12 -2.65
C GLN A 98 17.97 -1.04 -1.77
N TYR A 99 19.09 -0.80 -1.08
CA TYR A 99 19.81 -1.81 -0.29
C TYR A 99 20.20 -1.23 1.08
N PRO A 100 20.31 -2.08 2.12
CA PRO A 100 20.72 -1.64 3.45
C PRO A 100 22.06 -0.89 3.42
N ILE A 101 22.08 0.29 4.03
CA ILE A 101 23.26 1.14 4.15
C ILE A 101 23.47 1.62 5.58
N LYS A 102 24.73 1.91 5.91
CA LYS A 102 25.10 2.56 7.17
C LYS A 102 26.19 3.58 6.92
N PHE A 103 25.92 4.81 7.31
CA PHE A 103 26.92 5.86 7.37
C PHE A 103 27.58 5.85 8.74
N ILE A 104 28.91 5.96 8.74
CA ILE A 104 29.73 6.12 9.94
C ILE A 104 30.45 7.46 9.79
N LEU A 105 30.19 8.36 10.73
CA LEU A 105 30.68 9.73 10.74
C LEU A 105 31.68 9.92 11.89
N THR A 106 32.90 10.31 11.55
CA THR A 106 33.94 10.64 12.53
C THR A 106 34.25 12.13 12.44
N GLU A 107 33.97 12.87 13.50
CA GLU A 107 34.23 14.31 13.56
C GLU A 107 35.74 14.58 13.47
N ASN A 108 36.11 15.48 12.56
CA ASN A 108 37.48 15.94 12.39
C ASN A 108 37.62 17.36 12.95
N LYS A 109 38.85 17.81 13.27
CA LYS A 109 39.15 19.07 13.99
C LYS A 109 38.72 20.36 13.25
N SER A 110 38.12 20.25 12.07
CA SER A 110 37.93 21.33 11.10
C SER A 110 36.47 21.52 10.67
N ASN A 111 35.48 21.31 11.55
CA ASN A 111 34.04 21.37 11.23
C ASN A 111 33.68 20.53 9.98
N SER A 112 34.26 19.33 9.91
CA SER A 112 34.04 18.35 8.85
C SER A 112 33.93 16.95 9.49
N PHE A 113 33.34 16.03 8.76
CA PHE A 113 33.28 14.63 9.17
C PHE A 113 33.97 13.77 8.12
N ASP A 114 34.83 12.87 8.58
CA ASP A 114 35.26 11.74 7.77
C ASP A 114 34.09 10.76 7.71
N ALA A 115 33.54 10.57 6.51
CA ALA A 115 32.35 9.78 6.29
C ALA A 115 32.68 8.49 5.55
N LYS A 116 32.19 7.37 6.08
CA LYS A 116 32.23 6.07 5.41
C LYS A 116 30.82 5.54 5.25
N MET A 117 30.53 4.95 4.11
CA MET A 117 29.28 4.24 3.86
C MET A 117 29.56 2.75 3.74
N LEU A 118 28.90 1.94 4.55
CA LEU A 118 28.79 0.50 4.38
C LEU A 118 27.52 0.21 3.59
N LEU A 119 27.62 -0.66 2.59
CA LEU A 119 26.51 -1.07 1.73
C LEU A 119 26.45 -2.59 1.66
N PHE A 120 25.28 -3.18 1.94
CA PHE A 120 25.04 -4.60 1.75
C PHE A 120 24.53 -4.84 0.33
N ILE A 121 25.30 -5.56 -0.49
CA ILE A 121 24.90 -5.92 -1.85
C ILE A 121 24.45 -7.39 -1.83
N PRO A 122 23.15 -7.67 -2.02
CA PRO A 122 22.66 -9.05 -2.08
C PRO A 122 23.27 -9.78 -3.29
N ASP A 123 23.54 -11.08 -3.15
CA ASP A 123 24.10 -11.92 -4.22
C ASP A 123 23.09 -12.26 -5.35
N GLY A 124 21.84 -11.83 -5.18
CA GLY A 124 20.84 -11.78 -6.24
C GLY A 124 19.43 -11.58 -5.70
N TYR A 125 18.44 -11.73 -6.57
CA TYR A 125 17.02 -11.57 -6.25
C TYR A 125 16.15 -12.57 -7.03
N GLU A 126 14.89 -12.70 -6.64
CA GLU A 126 13.88 -13.50 -7.34
C GLU A 126 12.59 -12.71 -7.55
N ARG A 127 11.89 -13.04 -8.64
CA ARG A 127 10.54 -12.59 -8.93
C ARG A 127 9.66 -13.80 -9.18
N PHE A 128 8.52 -13.86 -8.53
CA PHE A 128 7.52 -14.90 -8.74
C PHE A 128 6.13 -14.37 -8.41
N SER A 129 5.12 -15.10 -8.86
CA SER A 129 3.72 -14.77 -8.60
C SER A 129 3.00 -15.97 -8.02
N ILE A 130 1.98 -15.73 -7.20
CA ILE A 130 1.06 -16.76 -6.75
C ILE A 130 -0.38 -16.32 -6.99
N ASP A 131 -1.28 -17.26 -7.25
CA ASP A 131 -2.71 -16.99 -7.41
C ASP A 131 -3.58 -17.90 -6.53
N LYS A 132 -4.89 -17.72 -6.60
CA LYS A 132 -5.89 -18.47 -5.84
C LYS A 132 -5.81 -20.00 -6.01
N SER A 133 -5.29 -20.50 -7.12
CA SER A 133 -5.15 -21.95 -7.36
C SER A 133 -4.10 -22.59 -6.45
N GLN A 134 -3.21 -21.78 -5.87
CA GLN A 134 -2.07 -22.22 -5.06
C GLN A 134 -2.31 -22.08 -3.55
N ILE A 135 -3.56 -21.92 -3.12
CA ILE A 135 -3.91 -21.95 -1.68
C ILE A 135 -3.40 -23.27 -1.06
N GLY A 136 -2.72 -23.15 0.08
CA GLY A 136 -2.12 -24.27 0.82
C GLY A 136 -0.77 -24.75 0.28
N GLU A 137 -0.32 -24.27 -0.88
CA GLU A 137 0.99 -24.63 -1.42
C GLU A 137 2.12 -23.85 -0.73
N LYS A 138 3.12 -24.57 -0.22
CA LYS A 138 4.34 -23.99 0.35
C LYS A 138 5.36 -23.75 -0.76
N ILE A 139 5.75 -22.49 -0.97
CA ILE A 139 6.72 -22.05 -1.96
C ILE A 139 8.02 -21.64 -1.26
N SER A 140 9.10 -22.37 -1.51
CA SER A 140 10.40 -22.17 -0.85
C SER A 140 11.39 -21.45 -1.77
N LYS A 141 11.78 -20.21 -1.44
CA LYS A 141 12.68 -19.37 -2.24
C LYS A 141 13.66 -18.61 -1.36
N LYS A 142 14.95 -18.58 -1.74
CA LYS A 142 16.05 -17.87 -1.06
C LYS A 142 15.89 -17.75 0.47
N GLY A 143 15.82 -18.86 1.21
CA GLY A 143 15.72 -18.79 2.68
C GLY A 143 14.37 -18.29 3.21
N MET A 144 13.29 -18.52 2.47
CA MET A 144 11.92 -18.24 2.89
C MET A 144 10.97 -19.33 2.43
N ASN A 145 9.94 -19.60 3.22
CA ASN A 145 8.77 -20.38 2.82
C ASN A 145 7.53 -19.48 2.84
N ILE A 146 6.82 -19.37 1.72
CA ILE A 146 5.58 -18.60 1.60
C ILE A 146 4.43 -19.57 1.35
N THR A 147 3.34 -19.42 2.10
CA THR A 147 2.10 -20.18 1.91
C THR A 147 0.93 -19.23 1.80
N LEU A 148 0.12 -19.37 0.76
CA LEU A 148 -1.16 -18.67 0.62
C LEU A 148 -2.24 -19.39 1.45
N LEU A 149 -2.81 -18.71 2.45
CA LEU A 149 -3.79 -19.28 3.38
C LEU A 149 -5.23 -18.97 2.97
N ASP A 150 -5.50 -17.73 2.56
CA ASP A 150 -6.83 -17.30 2.11
C ASP A 150 -6.71 -16.34 0.91
N PHE A 151 -7.69 -16.38 0.01
CA PHE A 151 -7.75 -15.54 -1.17
C PHE A 151 -9.20 -15.15 -1.48
N ARG A 152 -9.51 -13.89 -1.18
CA ARG A 152 -10.79 -13.21 -1.41
C ARG A 152 -10.73 -12.41 -2.71
N ASN A 153 -11.80 -11.72 -3.02
CA ASN A 153 -11.82 -10.81 -4.17
C ASN A 153 -10.81 -9.68 -3.96
N ASP A 154 -10.77 -9.06 -2.79
CA ASP A 154 -10.00 -7.85 -2.49
C ASP A 154 -8.93 -8.05 -1.40
N ALA A 155 -8.81 -9.24 -0.82
CA ALA A 155 -7.86 -9.49 0.26
C ALA A 155 -7.20 -10.87 0.17
N VAL A 156 -5.99 -10.97 0.71
CA VAL A 156 -5.19 -12.19 0.76
C VAL A 156 -4.53 -12.34 2.13
N THR A 157 -4.38 -13.58 2.58
CA THR A 157 -3.68 -13.92 3.82
C THR A 157 -2.54 -14.88 3.52
N LEU A 158 -1.33 -14.55 3.97
CA LEU A 158 -0.12 -15.35 3.78
C LEU A 158 0.47 -15.77 5.12
N ALA A 159 1.08 -16.96 5.17
CA ALA A 159 2.07 -17.30 6.18
C ALA A 159 3.46 -17.31 5.53
N ILE A 160 4.39 -16.56 6.13
CA ILE A 160 5.75 -16.39 5.62
C ILE A 160 6.74 -16.77 6.73
N GLU A 161 7.40 -17.90 6.56
CA GLU A 161 8.47 -18.36 7.44
C GLU A 161 9.83 -17.87 6.90
N ASN A 162 10.57 -17.11 7.70
CA ASN A 162 11.93 -16.72 7.33
C ASN A 162 12.93 -17.79 7.78
N THR A 163 13.36 -18.66 6.86
CA THR A 163 14.31 -19.74 7.16
C THR A 163 15.77 -19.28 7.14
N SER A 164 16.03 -17.99 6.85
CA SER A 164 17.38 -17.42 6.88
C SER A 164 17.84 -16.94 8.25
N THR A 165 16.95 -16.92 9.26
CA THR A 165 17.26 -16.45 10.60
C THR A 165 16.64 -17.34 11.66
N LYS A 166 17.19 -17.27 12.87
CA LYS A 166 16.60 -17.84 14.06
C LYS A 166 16.39 -16.72 15.08
N ASN A 167 15.18 -16.60 15.60
CA ASN A 167 14.83 -15.67 16.66
C ASN A 167 14.68 -16.43 17.97
N ASP A 168 15.05 -15.79 19.07
CA ASP A 168 14.84 -16.34 20.41
C ASP A 168 13.36 -16.22 20.81
N TYR A 169 12.69 -17.36 20.92
CA TYR A 169 11.33 -17.49 21.44
C TYR A 169 11.30 -18.22 22.78
N SER A 170 12.41 -18.34 23.52
CA SER A 170 12.44 -19.08 24.79
C SER A 170 11.42 -18.55 25.80
N TYR A 171 11.18 -17.23 25.77
CA TYR A 171 10.20 -16.56 26.62
C TYR A 171 8.77 -17.06 26.39
N THR A 172 8.45 -17.59 25.20
CA THR A 172 7.12 -18.16 24.94
C THR A 172 6.89 -19.51 25.61
N TYR A 173 7.95 -20.10 26.16
CA TYR A 173 7.99 -21.39 26.84
C TYR A 173 8.41 -21.26 28.31
N GLU A 174 8.23 -20.07 28.91
CA GLU A 174 8.58 -19.78 30.30
C GLU A 174 10.07 -19.99 30.63
N LYS A 175 10.92 -20.20 29.62
CA LYS A 175 12.37 -20.20 29.75
C LYS A 175 12.86 -18.78 29.53
N ARG A 176 13.35 -18.15 30.58
CA ARG A 176 14.11 -16.91 30.43
C ARG A 176 15.56 -17.30 30.18
N ASN A 177 15.97 -17.38 28.93
CA ASN A 177 17.39 -17.27 28.64
C ASN A 177 17.82 -15.90 29.19
N GLU A 178 18.82 -15.87 30.08
CA GLU A 178 19.49 -14.61 30.36
C GLU A 178 19.93 -14.07 29.01
N ARG A 179 19.34 -12.95 28.57
CA ARG A 179 19.86 -12.22 27.42
C ARG A 179 21.31 -11.98 27.78
N LYS A 180 22.22 -12.75 27.18
CA LYS A 180 23.59 -12.28 27.05
C LYS A 180 23.41 -10.94 26.36
N GLU A 181 23.75 -9.87 27.06
CA GLU A 181 23.95 -8.58 26.39
C GLU A 181 24.81 -8.94 25.18
N ASP A 182 24.20 -8.83 24.01
CA ASP A 182 24.91 -9.14 22.79
C ASP A 182 26.03 -8.11 22.76
N ASP A 183 27.26 -8.55 23.01
CA ASP A 183 28.45 -7.72 23.14
C ASP A 183 28.85 -7.11 21.77
N SER A 184 27.88 -6.99 20.86
CA SER A 184 27.99 -6.46 19.52
C SER A 184 27.21 -5.15 19.41
N ASN A 185 27.79 -4.11 20.02
CA ASN A 185 27.65 -2.70 19.60
C ASN A 185 28.14 -2.46 18.14
N LYS A 186 27.98 -3.45 17.25
CA LYS A 186 28.31 -3.42 15.83
C LYS A 186 27.12 -3.94 15.06
N SER A 187 26.13 -3.09 14.79
CA SER A 187 25.18 -3.41 13.73
C SER A 187 25.96 -3.53 12.41
N ASN A 188 26.03 -4.76 11.86
CA ASN A 188 26.65 -5.10 10.59
C ASN A 188 25.65 -4.97 9.43
N VAL A 189 25.79 -3.95 8.59
CA VAL A 189 24.89 -3.66 7.45
C VAL A 189 24.41 -4.91 6.69
N GLY A 190 23.09 -5.07 6.58
CA GLY A 190 22.44 -6.22 5.96
C GLY A 190 20.94 -6.23 6.20
N TYR A 191 20.26 -7.33 5.86
CA TYR A 191 18.83 -7.51 6.15
C TYR A 191 18.55 -8.04 7.57
N TYR A 192 19.60 -8.28 8.39
CA TYR A 192 19.53 -8.68 9.81
C TYR A 192 18.45 -9.70 10.22
N GLY A 193 18.05 -10.58 9.29
CA GLY A 193 16.97 -11.54 9.54
C GLY A 193 15.55 -10.96 9.53
N TYR A 194 15.38 -9.66 9.29
CA TYR A 194 14.06 -9.04 9.13
C TYR A 194 13.63 -9.06 7.66
N LEU A 195 12.40 -9.55 7.42
CA LEU A 195 11.80 -9.56 6.09
C LEU A 195 11.24 -8.20 5.69
N PHE A 196 10.76 -7.48 6.70
CA PHE A 196 10.07 -6.20 6.61
C PHE A 196 10.63 -5.25 7.67
N THR A 197 10.68 -3.97 7.34
CA THR A 197 11.13 -2.87 8.19
C THR A 197 10.02 -2.32 9.09
N SER A 198 8.79 -2.79 8.90
CA SER A 198 7.57 -2.33 9.55
C SER A 198 6.59 -3.50 9.73
N GLU A 199 5.70 -3.40 10.74
CA GLU A 199 4.55 -4.29 10.91
C GLU A 199 3.38 -3.98 9.95
N ARG A 200 3.55 -3.00 9.06
CA ARG A 200 2.59 -2.69 7.99
C ARG A 200 3.19 -3.05 6.63
N VAL A 201 2.35 -3.61 5.77
CA VAL A 201 2.66 -3.70 4.34
C VAL A 201 2.58 -2.29 3.80
N THR A 202 3.72 -1.79 3.33
CA THR A 202 3.91 -0.44 2.82
C THR A 202 4.20 -0.50 1.33
N GLU A 203 4.37 0.67 0.70
CA GLU A 203 4.80 0.73 -0.69
C GLU A 203 6.13 -0.03 -0.89
N PRO A 204 6.31 -0.74 -2.01
CA PRO A 204 7.55 -1.46 -2.27
C PRO A 204 8.82 -0.60 -2.23
N ASN A 205 9.91 -1.18 -1.72
CA ASN A 205 11.16 -0.51 -1.36
C ASN A 205 11.03 0.49 -0.21
N SER A 206 10.11 0.24 0.72
CA SER A 206 10.08 0.96 1.98
C SER A 206 11.38 0.76 2.75
N SER A 207 11.76 1.83 3.44
CA SER A 207 12.98 1.91 4.22
C SER A 207 12.70 2.51 5.58
N SER A 208 13.36 2.00 6.61
CA SER A 208 13.40 2.63 7.91
C SER A 208 14.79 3.22 8.15
N GLU A 209 14.84 4.38 8.81
CA GLU A 209 16.09 5.01 9.20
C GLU A 209 16.22 4.99 10.72
N SER A 210 17.35 4.50 11.22
CA SER A 210 17.71 4.51 12.63
C SER A 210 19.05 5.21 12.85
N ARG A 211 19.22 5.81 14.03
CA ARG A 211 20.37 6.65 14.37
C ARG A 211 20.83 6.33 15.78
N ASN A 212 22.12 6.43 16.03
CA ASN A 212 22.62 6.34 17.41
C ASN A 212 22.49 7.69 18.14
N ASP A 213 22.53 7.67 19.48
CA ASP A 213 22.32 8.85 20.34
C ASP A 213 23.26 10.04 20.06
N LYS A 214 24.39 9.80 19.37
CA LYS A 214 25.38 10.83 19.01
C LYS A 214 25.29 11.27 17.54
N ASN A 215 24.33 10.76 16.77
CA ASN A 215 24.19 10.95 15.31
C ASN A 215 25.49 10.65 14.52
N LYS A 216 26.35 9.77 15.05
CA LYS A 216 27.60 9.35 14.40
C LYS A 216 27.41 8.13 13.51
N GLU A 217 26.31 7.42 13.70
CA GLU A 217 25.91 6.32 12.83
C GLU A 217 24.47 6.52 12.39
N ILE A 218 24.24 6.39 11.09
CA ILE A 218 22.92 6.47 10.47
C ILE A 218 22.75 5.19 9.66
N GLN A 219 21.77 4.38 9.99
CA GLN A 219 21.46 3.14 9.31
C GLN A 219 20.13 3.28 8.59
N VAL A 220 20.10 2.88 7.32
CA VAL A 220 18.89 2.82 6.50
C VAL A 220 18.69 1.37 6.11
N ASP A 221 17.64 0.77 6.64
CA ASP A 221 17.25 -0.60 6.35
C ASP A 221 16.18 -0.62 5.25
N PHE A 222 16.14 -1.71 4.49
CA PHE A 222 15.18 -1.89 3.40
C PHE A 222 14.46 -3.21 3.54
N ASP A 223 13.20 -3.25 3.10
CA ASP A 223 12.45 -4.50 3.00
C ASP A 223 13.17 -5.49 2.08
N ARG A 224 13.30 -6.72 2.58
CA ARG A 224 13.87 -7.82 1.83
C ARG A 224 12.85 -8.44 0.88
N LEU A 225 11.59 -8.54 1.34
CA LEU A 225 10.45 -9.01 0.56
C LEU A 225 9.52 -7.85 0.26
N ASN A 226 9.26 -7.60 -1.02
CA ASN A 226 8.21 -6.70 -1.47
C ASN A 226 7.05 -7.50 -2.05
N ILE A 227 5.83 -7.08 -1.73
CA ILE A 227 4.59 -7.72 -2.14
C ILE A 227 3.75 -6.69 -2.90
N SER A 228 3.17 -7.10 -4.03
CA SER A 228 2.26 -6.25 -4.81
C SER A 228 1.08 -7.05 -5.32
N LEU A 229 -0.10 -6.45 -5.33
CA LEU A 229 -1.33 -7.09 -5.81
C LEU A 229 -1.58 -6.71 -7.26
N VAL A 230 -2.01 -7.67 -8.06
CA VAL A 230 -2.31 -7.49 -9.48
C VAL A 230 -3.73 -7.93 -9.76
N ASP A 231 -4.46 -7.13 -10.52
CA ASP A 231 -5.85 -7.36 -10.83
C ASP A 231 -6.07 -8.25 -12.07
N THR A 232 -7.34 -8.40 -12.46
CA THR A 232 -7.72 -9.23 -13.60
C THR A 232 -7.13 -8.80 -14.93
N ASP A 233 -6.89 -7.50 -15.09
CA ASP A 233 -6.36 -6.86 -16.29
C ASP A 233 -4.83 -6.83 -16.31
N GLY A 234 -4.19 -7.35 -15.26
CA GLY A 234 -2.74 -7.42 -15.14
C GLY A 234 -2.11 -6.12 -14.66
N LYS A 235 -2.89 -5.22 -14.07
CA LYS A 235 -2.42 -3.94 -13.49
C LYS A 235 -2.16 -4.09 -12.00
N THR A 236 -1.12 -3.43 -11.50
CA THR A 236 -0.86 -3.31 -10.08
C THR A 236 -1.93 -2.43 -9.44
N ILE A 237 -2.49 -2.88 -8.32
CA ILE A 237 -3.50 -2.12 -7.57
C ILE A 237 -2.95 -1.63 -6.25
N GLY A 238 -3.45 -0.49 -5.78
CA GLY A 238 -3.12 0.04 -4.45
C GLY A 238 -3.49 -0.98 -3.37
N SER A 239 -2.63 -1.12 -2.36
CA SER A 239 -2.79 -2.12 -1.31
C SER A 239 -2.22 -1.66 0.03
N GLU A 240 -2.81 -2.12 1.13
CA GLU A 240 -2.26 -2.03 2.48
C GLU A 240 -2.30 -3.39 3.14
N GLY A 241 -1.60 -3.52 4.25
CA GLY A 241 -1.67 -4.75 5.03
C GLY A 241 -1.01 -4.65 6.38
N GLN A 242 -1.16 -5.73 7.14
CA GLN A 242 -0.55 -5.92 8.44
C GLN A 242 0.32 -7.17 8.42
N ILE A 243 1.45 -7.10 9.09
CA ILE A 243 2.43 -8.16 9.28
C ILE A 243 2.51 -8.43 10.78
N ILE A 244 2.28 -9.68 11.19
CA ILE A 244 2.23 -10.07 12.60
C ILE A 244 3.15 -11.27 12.82
N ASP A 245 4.07 -11.18 13.78
CA ASP A 245 4.85 -12.33 14.23
C ASP A 245 3.94 -13.30 15.00
N PHE A 246 3.62 -14.43 14.36
CA PHE A 246 2.70 -15.42 14.90
C PHE A 246 3.10 -15.91 16.30
N ARG A 247 4.38 -16.26 16.50
CA ARG A 247 4.83 -16.87 17.77
C ARG A 247 4.80 -15.84 18.89
N HIS A 248 5.29 -14.64 18.62
CA HIS A 248 5.27 -13.56 19.59
C HIS A 248 3.83 -13.20 19.98
N TYR A 249 2.97 -12.92 19.00
CA TYR A 249 1.62 -12.42 19.27
C TYR A 249 0.70 -13.52 19.82
N LEU A 250 0.83 -14.78 19.40
CA LEU A 250 0.07 -15.87 20.02
C LEU A 250 0.41 -16.02 21.52
N TRP A 251 1.68 -15.89 21.89
CA TRP A 251 2.08 -15.85 23.29
C TRP A 251 1.54 -14.59 23.99
N TYR A 252 1.75 -13.42 23.41
CA TYR A 252 1.37 -12.13 24.00
C TYR A 252 -0.13 -12.04 24.31
N ARG A 253 -0.99 -12.49 23.39
CA ARG A 253 -2.45 -12.51 23.57
C ARG A 253 -2.91 -13.49 24.66
N ASN A 254 -2.17 -14.57 24.88
CA ASN A 254 -2.48 -15.56 25.91
C ASN A 254 -1.97 -15.18 27.32
N HIS A 255 -1.09 -14.17 27.46
CA HIS A 255 -0.48 -13.80 28.75
C HIS A 255 -0.74 -12.34 29.16
N ASP A 256 -0.50 -11.37 28.28
CA ASP A 256 -0.40 -9.94 28.65
C ASP A 256 -1.57 -9.09 28.15
N MET A 257 -2.23 -9.47 27.04
CA MET A 257 -3.32 -8.67 26.44
C MET A 257 -4.56 -9.47 25.97
N PRO A 258 -5.18 -10.30 26.82
CA PRO A 258 -6.43 -10.94 26.42
C PRO A 258 -7.64 -10.01 26.56
N TYR A 259 -8.38 -9.80 25.47
CA TYR A 259 -9.80 -9.45 25.59
C TYR A 259 -10.55 -10.68 26.13
N GLN A 260 -11.37 -10.47 27.17
CA GLN A 260 -11.96 -11.56 27.96
C GLN A 260 -12.76 -12.55 27.13
N ASP A 261 -13.49 -12.05 26.13
CA ASP A 261 -14.31 -12.80 25.19
C ASP A 261 -13.49 -13.62 24.17
N MET A 262 -12.24 -13.25 23.91
CA MET A 262 -11.37 -13.92 22.92
C MET A 262 -10.36 -14.90 23.53
N ILE A 263 -10.23 -14.95 24.88
CA ILE A 263 -9.26 -15.80 25.60
C ILE A 263 -9.36 -17.26 25.18
N SER A 264 -10.58 -17.81 25.14
CA SER A 264 -10.81 -19.22 24.81
C SER A 264 -10.31 -19.55 23.40
N SER A 265 -10.55 -18.66 22.43
CA SER A 265 -10.09 -18.80 21.05
C SER A 265 -8.57 -18.77 20.94
N TYR A 266 -7.89 -17.84 21.63
CA TYR A 266 -6.43 -17.80 21.64
C TYR A 266 -5.80 -19.02 22.34
N ARG A 267 -6.44 -19.55 23.39
CA ARG A 267 -6.00 -20.78 24.06
C ARG A 267 -6.16 -22.00 23.18
N ASP A 268 -7.27 -22.09 22.44
CA ASP A 268 -7.48 -23.15 21.45
C ASP A 268 -6.38 -23.14 20.39
N LEU A 269 -6.06 -21.96 19.82
CA LEU A 269 -4.95 -21.81 18.86
C LEU A 269 -3.62 -22.27 19.45
N LYS A 270 -3.31 -21.86 20.69
CA LYS A 270 -2.10 -22.31 21.41
C LYS A 270 -2.06 -23.84 21.58
N ASN A 271 -3.20 -24.47 21.85
CA ASN A 271 -3.29 -25.91 22.05
C ASN A 271 -3.16 -26.70 20.72
N ARG A 272 -3.73 -26.18 19.64
CA ARG A 272 -3.66 -26.78 18.30
C ARG A 272 -2.30 -26.58 17.63
N TYR A 273 -1.64 -25.45 17.87
CA TYR A 273 -0.29 -25.20 17.35
C TYR A 273 0.72 -26.20 17.93
N LYS A 274 1.47 -26.88 17.05
CA LYS A 274 2.55 -27.81 17.40
C LYS A 274 3.83 -27.33 16.75
N GLU A 275 4.76 -26.84 17.56
CA GLU A 275 6.08 -26.45 17.08
C GLU A 275 6.83 -27.69 16.58
N GLU A 276 7.24 -27.68 15.31
CA GLU A 276 7.99 -28.80 14.70
C GLU A 276 9.48 -28.75 15.09
N ASP A 277 10.03 -27.56 15.32
CA ASP A 277 11.44 -27.39 15.70
C ASP A 277 11.65 -27.74 17.19
N THR A 278 12.53 -28.71 17.44
CA THR A 278 12.81 -29.24 18.78
C THR A 278 14.04 -28.62 19.43
N ASN A 279 14.54 -27.49 18.89
CA ASN A 279 15.67 -26.78 19.48
C ASN A 279 15.42 -26.47 20.98
N PRO A 280 16.26 -26.98 21.90
CA PRO A 280 16.04 -26.83 23.34
C PRO A 280 16.13 -25.38 23.84
N ASP A 281 16.82 -24.53 23.08
CA ASP A 281 16.98 -23.09 23.34
C ASP A 281 15.87 -22.25 22.71
N HIS A 282 14.94 -22.88 21.98
CA HIS A 282 13.81 -22.25 21.28
C HIS A 282 14.21 -21.15 20.29
N LEU A 283 15.37 -21.33 19.65
CA LEU A 283 15.80 -20.54 18.52
C LEU A 283 15.08 -21.05 17.27
N TYR A 284 13.99 -20.38 16.87
CA TYR A 284 13.10 -20.81 15.80
C TYR A 284 13.04 -19.82 14.64
N ASN A 285 12.65 -20.31 13.45
CA ASN A 285 12.44 -19.46 12.29
C ASN A 285 11.21 -18.58 12.55
N PRO A 286 11.26 -17.25 12.45
CA PRO A 286 10.07 -16.43 12.64
C PRO A 286 9.01 -16.74 11.56
N ILE A 287 7.74 -16.75 11.96
CA ILE A 287 6.58 -16.92 11.08
C ILE A 287 5.78 -15.62 11.11
N GLN A 288 5.72 -14.95 9.96
CA GLN A 288 4.97 -13.72 9.77
C GLN A 288 3.63 -14.05 9.11
N ILE A 289 2.53 -13.67 9.75
CA ILE A 289 1.18 -13.70 9.17
C ILE A 289 0.93 -12.35 8.51
N VAL A 290 0.68 -12.36 7.20
CA VAL A 290 0.53 -11.15 6.42
C VAL A 290 -0.89 -11.11 5.84
N ASN A 291 -1.69 -10.14 6.28
CA ASN A 291 -2.98 -9.82 5.67
C ASN A 291 -2.80 -8.61 4.77
N ILE A 292 -3.25 -8.69 3.52
CA ILE A 292 -3.13 -7.60 2.54
C ILE A 292 -4.49 -7.39 1.88
N ARG A 293 -4.98 -6.15 1.85
CA ARG A 293 -6.15 -5.74 1.07
C ARG A 293 -5.71 -4.89 -0.11
N GLY A 294 -6.25 -5.20 -1.29
CA GLY A 294 -6.15 -4.38 -2.48
C GLY A 294 -7.43 -3.60 -2.73
N LEU A 295 -7.31 -2.39 -3.29
CA LEU A 295 -8.43 -1.60 -3.78
C LEU A 295 -8.88 -2.14 -5.15
N GLY A 296 -9.43 -3.35 -5.17
CA GLY A 296 -9.85 -3.99 -6.42
C GLY A 296 -9.81 -5.50 -6.36
N LYS A 297 -10.29 -6.11 -7.44
CA LYS A 297 -10.32 -7.57 -7.54
C LYS A 297 -8.94 -8.14 -7.86
N ILE A 298 -8.35 -8.83 -6.90
CA ILE A 298 -7.05 -9.49 -6.99
C ILE A 298 -7.16 -10.71 -7.90
N LYS A 299 -6.25 -10.81 -8.87
CA LYS A 299 -6.02 -12.02 -9.67
C LYS A 299 -4.82 -12.80 -9.20
N LYS A 300 -3.73 -12.09 -8.86
CA LYS A 300 -2.48 -12.70 -8.38
C LYS A 300 -1.71 -11.75 -7.47
N ILE A 301 -0.79 -12.32 -6.72
CA ILE A 301 0.16 -11.61 -5.86
C ILE A 301 1.54 -11.75 -6.50
N ASN A 302 2.25 -10.64 -6.68
CA ASN A 302 3.61 -10.61 -7.18
C ASN A 302 4.58 -10.36 -6.02
N PHE A 303 5.67 -11.12 -6.01
CA PHE A 303 6.74 -11.00 -5.02
C PHE A 303 8.04 -10.58 -5.69
N PHE A 304 8.78 -9.70 -5.00
CA PHE A 304 10.18 -9.41 -5.29
C PHE A 304 11.00 -9.68 -4.02
N LEU A 305 11.89 -10.67 -4.08
CA LEU A 305 12.66 -11.14 -2.94
C LEU A 305 14.16 -10.97 -3.16
N ARG A 306 14.83 -10.22 -2.30
CA ARG A 306 16.30 -10.12 -2.28
C ARG A 306 16.92 -11.23 -1.43
N SER A 307 18.11 -11.67 -1.81
CA SER A 307 18.88 -12.63 -1.02
C SER A 307 19.29 -12.04 0.33
N ASP A 308 19.24 -12.85 1.39
CA ASP A 308 19.86 -12.57 2.68
C ASP A 308 21.39 -12.72 2.64
N LYS A 309 21.90 -13.41 1.62
CA LYS A 309 23.33 -13.57 1.36
C LYS A 309 23.84 -12.50 0.42
N GLY A 310 25.09 -12.11 0.60
CA GLY A 310 25.68 -11.02 -0.14
C GLY A 310 27.06 -10.64 0.37
N GLN A 311 27.49 -9.45 -0.02
CA GLN A 311 28.77 -8.87 0.40
C GLN A 311 28.57 -7.46 0.91
N ILE A 312 29.28 -7.10 1.98
CA ILE A 312 29.38 -5.73 2.44
C ILE A 312 30.51 -5.05 1.67
N LYS A 313 30.20 -3.91 1.05
CA LYS A 313 31.20 -3.03 0.44
C LYS A 313 31.29 -1.73 1.22
N THR A 314 32.50 -1.19 1.30
CA THR A 314 32.75 0.10 1.95
C THR A 314 33.08 1.14 0.88
N ILE A 315 32.43 2.28 0.97
CA ILE A 315 32.77 3.49 0.23
C ILE A 315 33.35 4.48 1.23
N ASP A 316 34.60 4.87 1.01
CA ASP A 316 35.19 6.00 1.71
C ASP A 316 34.76 7.29 0.99
N LEU A 317 33.98 8.11 1.67
CA LEU A 317 33.51 9.40 1.14
C LEU A 317 34.50 10.53 1.49
N GLY A 318 35.54 10.25 2.27
CA GLY A 318 36.52 11.21 2.72
C GLY A 318 35.94 12.27 3.66
N ALA A 319 36.69 13.36 3.81
CA ALA A 319 36.29 14.50 4.62
C ALA A 319 35.20 15.32 3.90
N ILE A 320 34.00 15.31 4.46
CA ILE A 320 32.88 16.12 3.98
C ILE A 320 32.72 17.32 4.94
N PRO A 321 32.85 18.57 4.44
CA PRO A 321 32.65 19.75 5.27
C PRO A 321 31.19 19.80 5.75
N ASN A 322 31.01 20.15 7.02
CA ASN A 322 29.69 20.40 7.57
C ASN A 322 29.13 21.69 6.93
N LYS A 323 27.96 21.59 6.32
CA LYS A 323 27.22 22.77 5.87
C LYS A 323 26.16 23.06 6.91
N GLU A 324 26.14 24.29 7.41
CA GLU A 324 24.98 24.77 8.16
C GLU A 324 23.76 24.57 7.29
N SER A 325 22.76 23.90 7.87
CA SER A 325 21.43 23.90 7.30
C SER A 325 20.98 25.35 7.23
N ILE A 326 21.13 25.99 6.06
CA ILE A 326 20.27 27.13 5.72
C ILE A 326 18.88 26.60 6.03
N LYS A 327 18.10 27.28 6.90
CA LYS A 327 16.69 26.99 7.07
C LYS A 327 16.12 26.93 5.66
N GLU A 328 16.00 25.73 5.11
CA GLU A 328 15.07 25.48 4.05
C GLU A 328 13.79 25.92 4.73
N ASN A 329 13.26 27.07 4.28
CA ASN A 329 11.87 27.36 4.56
C ASN A 329 11.19 26.02 4.29
N ASN A 330 10.60 25.42 5.34
CA ASN A 330 9.75 24.26 5.26
C ASN A 330 8.50 24.65 4.45
N LYS A 331 8.67 25.17 3.23
CA LYS A 331 7.77 24.93 2.15
C LYS A 331 7.96 23.45 1.92
N GLU A 332 7.17 22.68 2.65
CA GLU A 332 6.80 21.31 2.33
C GLU A 332 7.03 21.15 0.83
N GLU A 333 7.99 20.31 0.43
CA GLU A 333 7.93 19.74 -0.91
C GLU A 333 6.62 18.95 -0.91
N LYS A 334 5.51 19.66 -1.15
CA LYS A 334 4.24 19.05 -1.49
C LYS A 334 4.61 18.11 -2.61
N LYS A 335 4.44 16.80 -2.37
CA LYS A 335 4.52 15.79 -3.42
C LYS A 335 3.55 16.26 -4.49
N TYR A 336 4.06 16.94 -5.51
CA TYR A 336 3.26 17.31 -6.66
C TYR A 336 2.96 15.99 -7.35
N SER A 337 1.68 15.66 -7.53
CA SER A 337 1.32 14.60 -8.47
C SER A 337 1.90 15.00 -9.83
N PHE A 338 2.85 14.21 -10.33
CA PHE A 338 3.62 14.52 -11.55
C PHE A 338 2.90 14.05 -12.83
N LYS A 339 1.70 13.48 -12.70
CA LYS A 339 0.99 12.83 -13.78
C LYS A 339 -0.34 13.52 -14.01
N TYR A 340 -0.56 13.94 -15.26
CA TYR A 340 -1.85 14.46 -15.67
C TYR A 340 -2.86 13.31 -15.75
N GLU A 341 -3.94 13.43 -14.99
CA GLU A 341 -5.10 12.54 -15.08
C GLU A 341 -6.27 13.29 -15.72
N SER A 342 -6.76 12.79 -16.85
CA SER A 342 -8.00 13.27 -17.47
C SER A 342 -9.15 12.39 -17.00
N TYR A 343 -10.18 12.97 -16.38
CA TYR A 343 -11.36 12.22 -15.95
C TYR A 343 -12.40 12.14 -17.06
N LEU A 344 -13.01 10.95 -17.21
CA LEU A 344 -14.16 10.78 -18.08
C LEU A 344 -15.42 11.30 -17.38
N ASN A 345 -16.12 12.26 -17.98
CA ASN A 345 -17.38 12.76 -17.44
C ASN A 345 -18.41 11.62 -17.27
N LEU A 346 -18.90 11.45 -16.05
CA LEU A 346 -19.95 10.48 -15.74
C LEU A 346 -21.27 10.87 -16.41
N ASN A 347 -21.97 9.86 -16.93
CA ASN A 347 -23.35 9.98 -17.37
C ASN A 347 -24.22 8.83 -16.84
N GLU A 348 -25.54 8.97 -16.94
CA GLU A 348 -26.48 7.99 -16.38
C GLU A 348 -26.28 6.59 -16.95
N SER A 349 -25.96 6.46 -18.24
CA SER A 349 -25.70 5.15 -18.85
C SER A 349 -24.43 4.51 -18.31
N ILE A 350 -23.38 5.31 -18.11
CA ILE A 350 -22.13 4.85 -17.51
C ILE A 350 -22.38 4.39 -16.09
N VAL A 351 -23.02 5.20 -15.25
CA VAL A 351 -23.30 4.82 -13.86
C VAL A 351 -24.15 3.55 -13.80
N LYS A 352 -25.17 3.40 -14.65
CA LYS A 352 -25.99 2.18 -14.67
C LYS A 352 -25.19 0.91 -15.01
N ASN A 353 -24.14 1.02 -15.80
CA ASN A 353 -23.33 -0.12 -16.24
C ASN A 353 -22.13 -0.38 -15.30
N ASP A 354 -21.54 0.70 -14.78
CA ASP A 354 -20.26 0.64 -14.10
C ASP A 354 -20.37 0.84 -12.59
N LEU A 355 -21.51 1.26 -12.02
CA LEU A 355 -21.64 1.36 -10.57
C LEU A 355 -21.74 -0.05 -9.95
N LYS A 356 -20.77 -0.39 -9.08
CA LYS A 356 -20.90 -1.57 -8.21
C LYS A 356 -21.55 -1.13 -6.91
N VAL A 357 -22.68 -1.76 -6.58
CA VAL A 357 -23.36 -1.60 -5.29
C VAL A 357 -23.50 -2.98 -4.68
N ASN A 358 -23.01 -3.16 -3.46
CA ASN A 358 -23.03 -4.47 -2.84
C ASN A 358 -23.04 -4.38 -1.31
N ILE A 359 -23.13 -5.54 -0.66
CA ILE A 359 -23.24 -5.70 0.79
C ILE A 359 -22.21 -6.70 1.29
N ALA A 360 -21.61 -6.39 2.44
CA ALA A 360 -20.79 -7.30 3.21
C ALA A 360 -21.37 -7.48 4.62
N THR A 361 -21.43 -8.72 5.10
CA THR A 361 -21.82 -9.02 6.48
C THR A 361 -20.65 -8.69 7.41
N LEU A 362 -20.91 -7.88 8.44
CA LEU A 362 -19.91 -7.49 9.43
C LEU A 362 -19.83 -8.52 10.56
N ASP A 363 -18.79 -8.43 11.38
CA ASP A 363 -18.59 -9.38 12.48
C ASP A 363 -19.53 -9.14 13.66
N LYS A 364 -20.05 -7.92 13.77
CA LYS A 364 -21.11 -7.57 14.72
C LYS A 364 -22.43 -8.23 14.29
N GLU A 365 -23.12 -8.80 15.26
CA GLU A 365 -24.42 -9.45 15.06
C GLU A 365 -25.39 -8.51 14.33
N ASN A 366 -26.03 -9.03 13.29
CA ASN A 366 -27.01 -8.31 12.48
C ASN A 366 -26.52 -6.98 11.88
N SER A 367 -25.21 -6.82 11.73
CA SER A 367 -24.62 -5.62 11.13
C SER A 367 -24.12 -5.89 9.71
N TYR A 368 -24.34 -4.92 8.81
CA TYR A 368 -23.99 -5.02 7.41
C TYR A 368 -23.40 -3.73 6.89
N MET A 369 -22.37 -3.86 6.06
CA MET A 369 -21.80 -2.75 5.31
C MET A 369 -22.37 -2.75 3.90
N ILE A 370 -23.06 -1.68 3.52
CA ILE A 370 -23.44 -1.41 2.14
C ILE A 370 -22.36 -0.52 1.56
N TYR A 371 -21.85 -0.86 0.38
CA TYR A 371 -20.84 -0.06 -0.29
C TYR A 371 -21.18 0.15 -1.76
N ALA A 372 -20.71 1.28 -2.27
CA ALA A 372 -20.79 1.68 -3.66
C ALA A 372 -19.38 1.99 -4.17
N SER A 373 -19.06 1.59 -5.40
CA SER A 373 -17.78 1.94 -6.03
C SER A 373 -17.92 2.18 -7.52
N LEU A 374 -17.13 3.13 -8.02
CA LEU A 374 -16.91 3.40 -9.43
C LEU A 374 -15.41 3.33 -9.76
N PRO A 375 -15.04 3.01 -11.02
CA PRO A 375 -13.66 3.10 -11.48
C PRO A 375 -13.04 4.50 -11.23
N SER A 376 -11.76 4.55 -10.85
CA SER A 376 -11.03 5.81 -10.60
C SER A 376 -10.96 6.76 -11.81
N LYS A 377 -11.10 6.23 -13.04
CA LYS A 377 -11.06 7.02 -14.29
C LYS A 377 -12.16 8.09 -14.45
N TYR A 378 -13.14 8.14 -13.56
CA TYR A 378 -14.35 8.95 -13.72
C TYR A 378 -14.35 10.30 -12.99
N SER A 379 -13.67 10.42 -11.86
CA SER A 379 -13.43 11.68 -11.14
C SER A 379 -12.48 11.42 -9.97
N GLU A 380 -11.88 12.46 -9.44
CA GLU A 380 -11.09 12.42 -8.20
C GLU A 380 -11.91 12.77 -6.95
N ASP A 381 -13.21 13.09 -7.08
CA ASP A 381 -14.12 13.46 -5.97
C ASP A 381 -15.58 13.14 -6.33
N LEU A 382 -16.00 11.88 -6.23
CA LEU A 382 -17.42 11.52 -6.32
C LEU A 382 -18.01 11.40 -4.92
N HIS A 383 -18.97 12.26 -4.62
CA HIS A 383 -19.76 12.11 -3.39
C HIS A 383 -20.93 11.19 -3.64
N PHE A 384 -20.91 10.05 -2.96
CA PHE A 384 -22.05 9.16 -2.87
C PHE A 384 -22.88 9.56 -1.65
N SER A 385 -24.18 9.37 -1.73
CA SER A 385 -25.06 9.40 -0.57
C SER A 385 -26.14 8.35 -0.72
N PHE A 386 -26.42 7.64 0.37
CA PHE A 386 -27.43 6.60 0.43
C PHE A 386 -28.75 7.18 0.96
N SER A 387 -29.83 7.05 0.18
CA SER A 387 -31.14 7.62 0.48
C SER A 387 -32.27 6.62 0.25
N ASP A 388 -33.46 6.92 0.77
CA ASP A 388 -34.68 6.11 0.63
C ASP A 388 -34.48 4.62 0.97
N MET A 389 -33.73 4.33 2.04
CA MET A 389 -33.33 2.98 2.38
C MET A 389 -34.37 2.24 3.24
N TYR A 390 -34.61 0.97 2.90
CA TYR A 390 -35.53 0.09 3.61
C TYR A 390 -35.00 -1.33 3.70
N LEU A 391 -35.16 -1.94 4.89
CA LEU A 391 -35.11 -3.39 5.05
C LEU A 391 -36.44 -3.98 4.60
N LYS A 392 -36.40 -5.09 3.84
CA LYS A 392 -37.58 -5.75 3.29
C LYS A 392 -37.57 -7.26 3.53
N THR A 393 -38.76 -7.82 3.73
CA THR A 393 -39.02 -9.27 3.70
C THR A 393 -39.35 -9.72 2.27
N ASP A 394 -39.36 -11.03 2.00
CA ASP A 394 -39.84 -11.58 0.73
C ASP A 394 -41.32 -11.25 0.44
N LYS A 395 -42.10 -10.94 1.48
CA LYS A 395 -43.51 -10.55 1.38
C LYS A 395 -43.70 -9.04 1.22
N ASN A 396 -42.61 -8.27 1.03
CA ASN A 396 -42.58 -6.81 0.93
C ASN A 396 -42.98 -6.04 2.20
N ASP A 397 -43.02 -6.68 3.37
CA ASP A 397 -43.04 -5.92 4.62
C ASP A 397 -41.73 -5.13 4.72
N SER A 398 -41.81 -3.86 5.13
CA SER A 398 -40.65 -2.98 5.13
C SER A 398 -40.53 -2.17 6.40
N ILE A 399 -39.29 -1.95 6.83
CA ILE A 399 -38.94 -0.94 7.82
C ILE A 399 -37.92 0.01 7.20
N MET A 400 -38.13 1.31 7.42
CA MET A 400 -37.22 2.35 6.94
C MET A 400 -35.92 2.30 7.74
N ILE A 401 -34.79 2.45 7.06
CA ILE A 401 -33.49 2.66 7.69
C ILE A 401 -33.32 4.18 7.82
N SER A 402 -33.57 4.70 9.03
CA SER A 402 -33.37 6.14 9.34
C SER A 402 -31.95 6.44 9.80
N ASP A 403 -31.29 5.48 10.42
CA ASP A 403 -29.99 5.65 11.06
C ASP A 403 -28.98 4.66 10.47
N TYR A 404 -27.86 5.19 10.03
CA TYR A 404 -26.71 4.44 9.54
C TYR A 404 -25.44 5.21 9.89
N GLN A 405 -24.32 4.51 9.95
CA GLN A 405 -23.02 5.09 10.29
C GLN A 405 -22.09 5.04 9.08
N ASP A 406 -21.17 6.00 8.99
CA ASP A 406 -20.06 5.90 8.04
C ASP A 406 -19.26 4.61 8.33
N ALA A 407 -18.97 3.86 7.27
CA ALA A 407 -18.20 2.62 7.34
C ALA A 407 -16.96 2.68 6.44
N MET A 408 -16.60 3.85 5.90
CA MET A 408 -15.44 3.97 5.03
C MET A 408 -14.14 3.52 5.69
N SER A 409 -13.99 3.75 6.99
CA SER A 409 -12.85 3.24 7.79
C SER A 409 -12.63 1.71 7.68
N ARG A 410 -13.64 0.93 7.26
CA ARG A 410 -13.54 -0.53 7.06
C ARG A 410 -12.98 -0.92 5.69
N ILE A 411 -12.92 0.02 4.74
CA ILE A 411 -12.43 -0.18 3.36
C ILE A 411 -11.15 0.65 3.11
N ASN A 412 -10.92 1.68 3.92
CA ASN A 412 -9.95 2.73 3.61
C ASN A 412 -8.50 2.34 3.91
N LEU A 413 -7.69 2.25 2.84
CA LEU A 413 -6.23 2.27 2.93
C LEU A 413 -5.76 3.72 3.16
N SER A 414 -4.54 3.92 3.66
CA SER A 414 -3.94 5.26 3.88
C SER A 414 -4.28 6.34 2.83
N VAL A 415 -5.18 7.25 3.23
CA VAL A 415 -5.52 8.65 2.85
C VAL A 415 -5.66 9.07 1.36
N ASP A 416 -4.93 8.53 0.39
CA ASP A 416 -4.81 9.18 -0.94
C ASP A 416 -5.72 8.61 -2.06
N TYR A 417 -6.62 7.65 -1.80
CA TYR A 417 -7.28 6.89 -2.88
C TYR A 417 -8.81 6.71 -2.79
N ALA A 418 -9.49 7.39 -1.86
CA ALA A 418 -10.86 7.05 -1.43
C ALA A 418 -12.01 7.83 -2.10
N SER A 419 -11.82 8.47 -3.25
CA SER A 419 -12.82 9.42 -3.76
C SER A 419 -13.95 8.84 -4.62
N ASN A 420 -13.83 7.58 -5.06
CA ASN A 420 -14.86 6.93 -5.89
C ASN A 420 -15.50 5.70 -5.22
N ILE A 421 -15.41 5.62 -3.90
CA ILE A 421 -15.96 4.55 -3.07
C ILE A 421 -16.62 5.18 -1.85
N ASP A 422 -17.78 4.68 -1.46
CA ASP A 422 -18.43 5.04 -0.20
C ASP A 422 -19.06 3.82 0.46
N ALA A 423 -19.16 3.82 1.78
CA ALA A 423 -19.67 2.71 2.55
C ALA A 423 -20.37 3.17 3.83
N ILE A 424 -21.49 2.52 4.13
CA ILE A 424 -22.27 2.74 5.34
C ILE A 424 -22.53 1.44 6.08
N GLU A 425 -22.61 1.51 7.40
CA GLU A 425 -23.01 0.43 8.28
C GLU A 425 -24.49 0.59 8.66
N ILE A 426 -25.26 -0.49 8.50
CA ILE A 426 -26.65 -0.60 8.92
C ILE A 426 -26.84 -1.79 9.87
N LEU A 427 -27.89 -1.73 10.68
CA LEU A 427 -28.30 -2.81 11.57
C LEU A 427 -29.64 -3.40 11.12
N ASN A 428 -29.75 -4.73 11.20
CA ASN A 428 -30.98 -5.47 10.97
C ASN A 428 -31.44 -6.16 12.26
N GLU A 429 -32.03 -5.41 13.19
CA GLU A 429 -32.42 -5.95 14.51
C GLU A 429 -33.39 -7.16 14.45
N LYS A 430 -34.03 -7.41 13.30
CA LYS A 430 -34.94 -8.53 13.11
C LYS A 430 -34.51 -9.38 11.92
N ASP A 431 -34.14 -10.62 12.21
CA ASP A 431 -33.74 -11.65 11.23
C ASP A 431 -34.79 -12.04 10.17
N ILE A 432 -35.97 -11.41 10.21
CA ILE A 432 -37.05 -11.57 9.24
C ILE A 432 -36.77 -10.81 7.93
N TYR A 433 -35.98 -9.73 7.97
CA TYR A 433 -35.66 -8.96 6.78
C TYR A 433 -34.46 -9.58 6.07
N ASN A 434 -34.58 -9.73 4.76
CA ASN A 434 -33.62 -10.48 3.94
C ASN A 434 -33.20 -9.72 2.67
N ASN A 435 -33.74 -8.52 2.48
CA ASN A 435 -33.36 -7.62 1.41
C ASN A 435 -33.17 -6.20 1.96
N ILE A 436 -32.28 -5.44 1.33
CA ILE A 436 -32.18 -3.99 1.51
C ILE A 436 -32.45 -3.36 0.15
N VAL A 437 -33.29 -2.35 0.13
CA VAL A 437 -33.52 -1.51 -1.06
C VAL A 437 -33.21 -0.08 -0.71
N GLY A 438 -32.79 0.71 -1.69
CA GLY A 438 -32.54 2.12 -1.51
C GLY A 438 -32.14 2.80 -2.80
N LYS A 439 -31.61 4.00 -2.67
CA LYS A 439 -31.01 4.77 -3.76
C LYS A 439 -29.61 5.20 -3.37
N ILE A 440 -28.74 5.22 -4.36
CA ILE A 440 -27.45 5.92 -4.29
C ILE A 440 -27.57 7.15 -5.16
N GLU A 441 -27.32 8.30 -4.55
CA GLU A 441 -27.17 9.56 -5.25
C GLU A 441 -25.68 9.84 -5.40
N ILE A 442 -25.27 10.12 -6.64
CA ILE A 442 -23.88 10.43 -6.99
C ILE A 442 -23.85 11.87 -7.47
N ARG A 443 -23.13 12.72 -6.74
CA ARG A 443 -22.79 14.07 -7.20
C ARG A 443 -21.66 13.95 -8.20
N ARG A 444 -21.94 14.23 -9.47
CA ARG A 444 -20.93 14.23 -10.54
C ARG A 444 -20.53 15.67 -10.89
N PRO A 445 -19.26 16.06 -10.68
CA PRO A 445 -18.73 17.24 -11.35
C PRO A 445 -18.61 16.95 -12.85
N ILE A 446 -18.95 17.94 -13.69
CA ILE A 446 -18.72 17.87 -15.13
C ILE A 446 -17.57 18.81 -15.47
N TYR A 447 -16.49 18.23 -15.99
CA TYR A 447 -15.30 18.97 -16.38
C TYR A 447 -15.27 19.19 -17.90
N GLU A 448 -14.90 20.41 -18.31
CA GLU A 448 -14.59 20.76 -19.69
C GLU A 448 -13.10 21.06 -19.79
N GLU A 449 -12.37 20.29 -20.60
CA GLU A 449 -10.94 20.47 -20.80
C GLU A 449 -10.67 21.20 -22.11
N LYS A 450 -9.81 22.22 -22.06
CA LYS A 450 -9.33 22.95 -23.25
C LYS A 450 -7.81 23.02 -23.24
N LYS A 451 -7.22 22.67 -24.38
CA LYS A 451 -5.78 22.76 -24.62
C LYS A 451 -5.44 24.06 -25.33
N TYR A 452 -4.43 24.77 -24.82
CA TYR A 452 -3.93 26.01 -25.40
C TYR A 452 -2.42 25.93 -25.60
N ASP A 453 -1.95 26.27 -26.79
CA ASP A 453 -0.52 26.49 -27.02
C ASP A 453 -0.07 27.72 -26.23
N ILE A 454 1.15 27.69 -25.68
CA ILE A 454 1.68 28.82 -24.92
C ILE A 454 1.82 30.10 -25.76
N THR A 455 1.86 29.97 -27.08
CA THR A 455 1.88 31.07 -28.05
C THR A 455 0.48 31.56 -28.44
N ASN A 456 -0.57 30.83 -28.06
CA ASN A 456 -1.97 31.16 -28.34
C ASN A 456 -2.85 30.86 -27.12
N LEU A 457 -2.67 31.68 -26.09
CA LEU A 457 -3.39 31.59 -24.82
C LEU A 457 -4.72 32.34 -24.87
N PRO A 458 -5.70 31.95 -24.03
CA PRO A 458 -6.97 32.68 -23.93
C PRO A 458 -6.75 34.08 -23.34
N SER A 459 -7.73 34.96 -23.54
CA SER A 459 -7.71 36.32 -22.99
C SER A 459 -7.49 36.29 -21.46
N GLY A 460 -6.64 37.19 -20.96
CA GLY A 460 -6.28 37.26 -19.53
C GLY A 460 -5.10 36.38 -19.12
N TYR A 461 -4.60 35.50 -20.01
CA TYR A 461 -3.46 34.62 -19.73
C TYR A 461 -2.22 35.11 -20.46
N THR A 462 -1.12 35.27 -19.73
CA THR A 462 0.17 35.73 -20.29
C THR A 462 1.29 34.83 -19.80
N TYR A 463 2.09 34.30 -20.73
CA TYR A 463 3.23 33.47 -20.38
C TYR A 463 4.57 34.16 -20.65
N ASP A 464 5.42 34.21 -19.63
CA ASP A 464 6.78 34.69 -19.73
C ASP A 464 7.75 33.51 -19.83
N LYS A 465 8.29 33.28 -21.03
CA LYS A 465 9.30 32.24 -21.31
C LYS A 465 10.62 32.46 -20.56
N LYS A 466 10.96 33.69 -20.21
CA LYS A 466 12.23 34.00 -19.51
C LYS A 466 12.13 33.60 -18.04
N ASN A 467 11.01 33.94 -17.41
CA ASN A 467 10.76 33.67 -16.00
C ASN A 467 10.02 32.34 -15.76
N LYS A 468 9.63 31.63 -16.83
CA LYS A 468 8.87 30.38 -16.80
C LYS A 468 7.57 30.51 -16.01
N SER A 469 6.89 31.63 -16.17
CA SER A 469 5.72 31.98 -15.37
C SER A 469 4.48 32.22 -16.23
N LEU A 470 3.34 31.72 -15.77
CA LEU A 470 2.02 31.99 -16.36
C LEU A 470 1.26 32.91 -15.41
N GLU A 471 0.99 34.12 -15.86
CA GLU A 471 0.15 35.11 -15.19
C GLU A 471 -1.28 35.01 -15.73
N ILE A 472 -2.26 35.04 -14.85
CA ILE A 472 -3.68 34.90 -15.21
C ILE A 472 -4.48 35.96 -14.46
N LYS A 473 -5.15 36.81 -15.23
CA LYS A 473 -6.10 37.80 -14.73
C LYS A 473 -7.50 37.40 -15.15
N PHE A 474 -8.32 37.01 -14.18
CA PHE A 474 -9.71 36.68 -14.38
C PHE A 474 -10.54 37.95 -14.56
N GLU A 475 -11.62 37.84 -15.30
CA GLU A 475 -12.68 38.85 -15.22
C GLU A 475 -13.30 38.82 -13.82
N LYS A 476 -13.64 39.99 -13.26
CA LYS A 476 -14.21 40.09 -11.90
C LYS A 476 -15.40 39.14 -11.74
N GLY A 477 -15.30 38.22 -10.77
CA GLY A 477 -16.33 37.24 -10.44
C GLY A 477 -16.18 35.87 -11.11
N TYR A 478 -15.14 35.65 -11.91
CA TYR A 478 -14.91 34.40 -12.67
C TYR A 478 -13.94 33.45 -11.95
N TYR A 479 -14.30 33.03 -10.72
CA TYR A 479 -13.55 32.02 -9.96
C TYR A 479 -14.35 30.70 -9.94
N ASP A 480 -14.55 30.10 -11.11
CA ASP A 480 -14.96 28.70 -11.16
C ASP A 480 -13.76 27.80 -10.78
N GLU A 481 -14.00 26.62 -10.22
CA GLU A 481 -12.93 25.65 -9.94
C GLU A 481 -12.25 25.26 -11.26
N TYR A 482 -11.03 25.78 -11.48
CA TYR A 482 -10.20 25.46 -12.63
C TYR A 482 -8.87 24.85 -12.18
N TYR A 483 -8.43 23.81 -12.89
CA TYR A 483 -7.11 23.21 -12.73
C TYR A 483 -6.26 23.52 -13.95
N ILE A 484 -5.02 23.99 -13.71
CA ILE A 484 -4.08 24.37 -14.77
C ILE A 484 -2.91 23.42 -14.76
N ASN A 485 -2.79 22.70 -15.87
CA ASN A 485 -1.82 21.65 -16.08
C ASN A 485 -0.85 22.08 -17.20
N GLY A 486 0.43 22.25 -16.88
CA GLY A 486 1.46 22.69 -17.83
C GLY A 486 2.31 21.54 -18.36
N PHE A 487 2.67 21.58 -19.65
CA PHE A 487 3.44 20.51 -20.30
C PHE A 487 4.62 21.06 -21.12
N ALA A 488 5.80 20.43 -20.95
CA ALA A 488 7.02 20.82 -21.68
C ALA A 488 7.01 20.42 -23.17
N SER A 489 6.25 19.39 -23.55
CA SER A 489 6.10 18.96 -24.95
C SER A 489 4.68 18.50 -25.28
N LEU A 490 4.29 18.61 -26.56
CA LEU A 490 2.92 18.29 -27.04
C LEU A 490 2.48 16.84 -26.77
N ASN A 491 3.42 15.90 -26.68
CA ASN A 491 3.18 14.48 -26.50
C ASN A 491 3.44 14.00 -25.06
N SER A 492 3.84 14.89 -24.14
CA SER A 492 4.09 14.53 -22.74
C SER A 492 2.78 14.27 -22.01
N LYS A 493 2.78 13.25 -21.13
CA LYS A 493 1.76 13.07 -20.08
C LYS A 493 2.24 13.52 -18.70
N GLU A 494 3.51 13.91 -18.61
CA GLU A 494 4.12 14.40 -17.38
C GLU A 494 3.87 15.91 -17.25
N LEU A 495 3.38 16.29 -16.06
CA LEU A 495 3.14 17.68 -15.70
C LEU A 495 4.46 18.36 -15.35
N VAL A 496 4.63 19.59 -15.82
CA VAL A 496 5.73 20.44 -15.36
C VAL A 496 5.40 20.91 -13.94
N PRO A 497 6.26 20.62 -12.94
CA PRO A 497 6.00 21.01 -11.57
C PRO A 497 5.91 22.53 -11.46
N ASN A 498 4.95 23.00 -10.67
CA ASN A 498 4.69 24.42 -10.50
C ASN A 498 4.41 24.78 -9.05
N THR A 499 4.58 26.06 -8.75
CA THR A 499 4.04 26.70 -7.55
C THR A 499 3.04 27.75 -8.00
N PHE A 500 1.94 27.92 -7.27
CA PHE A 500 0.98 28.98 -7.55
C PHE A 500 0.96 30.01 -6.41
N THR A 501 0.73 31.27 -6.76
CA THR A 501 0.56 32.36 -5.81
C THR A 501 -0.66 33.18 -6.23
N VAL A 502 -1.56 33.40 -5.28
CA VAL A 502 -2.68 34.34 -5.45
C VAL A 502 -2.14 35.74 -5.14
N ILE A 503 -2.08 36.59 -6.16
CA ILE A 503 -1.62 37.99 -6.02
C ILE A 503 -2.79 38.84 -5.52
N GLU A 504 -3.95 38.72 -6.16
CA GLU A 504 -5.23 39.32 -5.78
C GLU A 504 -6.35 38.32 -6.06
N PHE A 505 -7.58 38.60 -5.61
CA PHE A 505 -8.72 37.68 -5.73
C PHE A 505 -9.02 37.26 -7.18
N ASP A 506 -8.64 38.04 -8.18
CA ASP A 506 -8.82 37.77 -9.61
C ASP A 506 -7.48 37.62 -10.36
N HIS A 507 -6.37 37.45 -9.64
CA HIS A 507 -5.03 37.46 -10.24
C HIS A 507 -4.14 36.40 -9.62
N VAL A 508 -3.74 35.41 -10.44
CA VAL A 508 -2.86 34.31 -10.02
C VAL A 508 -1.62 34.21 -10.89
N LEU A 509 -0.53 33.75 -10.27
CA LEU A 509 0.75 33.52 -10.93
C LEU A 509 1.20 32.08 -10.67
N TYR A 510 1.44 31.34 -11.74
CA TYR A 510 2.05 30.02 -11.71
C TYR A 510 3.51 30.12 -12.13
N ASN A 511 4.42 29.56 -11.34
CA ASN A 511 5.85 29.48 -11.64
C ASN A 511 6.24 28.03 -11.88
N PHE A 512 6.70 27.72 -13.09
CA PHE A 512 7.02 26.37 -13.54
C PHE A 512 8.53 26.10 -13.46
N LYS A 513 8.93 24.86 -13.16
CA LYS A 513 10.35 24.47 -13.16
C LYS A 513 10.99 24.53 -14.55
N GLU A 514 10.18 24.35 -15.60
CA GLU A 514 10.62 24.28 -17.00
C GLU A 514 9.74 25.13 -17.93
N ASN A 515 10.21 25.32 -19.17
CA ASN A 515 9.43 26.02 -20.19
C ASN A 515 8.26 25.17 -20.67
N LEU A 516 7.10 25.81 -20.84
CA LEU A 516 5.90 25.17 -21.33
C LEU A 516 5.81 25.24 -22.86
N SER A 517 5.30 24.17 -23.44
CA SER A 517 4.81 24.15 -24.83
C SER A 517 3.32 24.49 -24.90
N HIS A 518 2.54 23.96 -23.95
CA HIS A 518 1.10 24.14 -23.90
C HIS A 518 0.61 23.98 -22.46
N ILE A 519 -0.61 24.43 -22.23
CA ILE A 519 -1.37 24.19 -21.02
C ILE A 519 -2.68 23.48 -21.35
N ILE A 520 -3.18 22.71 -20.39
CA ILE A 520 -4.56 22.24 -20.37
C ILE A 520 -5.24 22.94 -19.19
N ILE A 521 -6.37 23.58 -19.50
CA ILE A 521 -7.25 24.17 -18.49
C ILE A 521 -8.46 23.26 -18.37
N GLN A 522 -8.69 22.75 -17.17
CA GLN A 522 -9.85 21.94 -16.83
C GLN A 522 -10.79 22.80 -16.00
N HIS A 523 -12.02 22.99 -16.48
CA HIS A 523 -13.04 23.81 -15.82
C HIS A 523 -14.18 22.94 -15.31
N ARG A 524 -14.56 23.06 -14.03
CA ARG A 524 -15.82 22.51 -13.54
C ARG A 524 -16.97 23.37 -14.05
N LYS A 525 -17.77 22.83 -14.97
CA LYS A 525 -18.85 23.57 -15.65
C LYS A 525 -20.14 23.58 -14.85
N GLU A 526 -20.49 22.43 -14.28
CA GLU A 526 -21.71 22.22 -13.52
C GLU A 526 -21.56 20.99 -12.62
N GLU A 527 -22.43 20.88 -11.63
CA GLU A 527 -22.65 19.65 -10.87
C GLU A 527 -24.02 19.10 -11.22
N LYS A 528 -24.10 17.79 -11.45
CA LYS A 528 -25.36 17.08 -11.67
C LYS A 528 -25.46 15.90 -10.73
N ASN A 529 -26.67 15.59 -10.28
CA ASN A 529 -26.91 14.39 -9.48
C ASN A 529 -27.44 13.26 -10.36
N ILE A 530 -26.94 12.05 -10.13
CA ILE A 530 -27.49 10.82 -10.71
C ILE A 530 -28.02 9.99 -9.55
N SER A 531 -29.30 9.62 -9.61
CA SER A 531 -29.91 8.72 -8.62
C SER A 531 -30.08 7.34 -9.22
N VAL A 532 -29.57 6.33 -8.52
CA VAL A 532 -29.62 4.92 -8.96
C VAL A 532 -30.26 4.07 -7.87
N PRO A 533 -31.38 3.39 -8.16
CA PRO A 533 -31.98 2.47 -7.21
C PRO A 533 -31.12 1.20 -7.08
N PHE A 534 -31.05 0.65 -5.89
CA PHE A 534 -30.42 -0.65 -5.63
C PHE A 534 -31.35 -1.59 -4.86
N LYS A 535 -31.11 -2.89 -5.03
CA LYS A 535 -31.71 -3.96 -4.23
C LYS A 535 -30.64 -5.01 -3.96
N LEU A 536 -30.33 -5.22 -2.69
CA LEU A 536 -29.31 -6.14 -2.21
C LEU A 536 -29.97 -7.23 -1.37
N LYS A 537 -29.51 -8.47 -1.52
CA LYS A 537 -29.94 -9.58 -0.68
C LYS A 537 -29.02 -9.71 0.51
N ILE A 538 -29.58 -9.79 1.71
CA ILE A 538 -28.82 -10.08 2.93
C ILE A 538 -28.48 -11.56 2.92
N SER A 539 -27.18 -11.86 2.94
CA SER A 539 -26.69 -13.23 3.13
C SER A 539 -26.59 -13.49 4.62
N LYS A 540 -27.37 -14.45 5.13
CA LYS A 540 -27.20 -14.94 6.51
C LYS A 540 -25.84 -15.63 6.60
N LYS A 541 -25.06 -15.34 7.65
CA LYS A 541 -23.82 -16.09 7.93
C LYS A 541 -24.20 -17.56 7.96
N THR A 542 -23.61 -18.35 7.07
CA THR A 542 -23.63 -19.81 7.22
C THR A 542 -22.54 -20.08 8.25
N GLU A 543 -22.93 -20.54 9.44
CA GLU A 543 -22.02 -20.89 10.53
C GLU A 543 -20.95 -21.90 10.10
#